data_AF-A0A3R7B8V2-F1
#
_entry.id   AF-A0A3R7B8V2-F1
#
_cell.length_a   1.000
_cell.length_b   1.000
_cell.length_c   1.000
_cell.angle_alpha   90.00
_cell.angle_beta   90.00
_cell.angle_gamma   90.00
#
_symmetry.space_group_name_H-M   'P 1'
#
loop_
_entity.id
_entity.type
_entity.pdbx_description
1 polymer ?
#
loop_
_entity_poly.entity_id
_entity_poly.type
_entity_poly.pdbx_seq_one_letter_code
_entity_poly.pdbx_strand_id
1 'polypeptide(L)'
;MPTSSRQDGLDTEHLNQSSGVGWTYQEALSPTPSLDAEDDIFLKSGITPEMILQSQRNDVSMQHIYSTVFTKENIQKLGFRNLIKQIRSKLGKTTQVPTCEIRVKNVDYTAPNSISDSQIETLASAFRLPSWVGSQKQDTKYILKNVNAIFKPGTMTLVLGPPGCGKTTLLKHLAGILHVKGNEQVSGSVTYNGCKPSQIDLSSLAAYVQQSDNHYPTLTVKETFEFSH
;
A
#
# COMPACT_ATOMS: atom_id res chain seq x y z
N MET A 1 -17.35 15.67 77.66
CA MET A 1 -16.84 14.48 78.37
C MET A 1 -17.71 13.28 77.98
N PRO A 2 -17.15 12.08 77.78
CA PRO A 2 -15.86 11.78 77.15
C PRO A 2 -15.89 10.59 76.15
N THR A 3 -14.78 10.42 75.40
CA THR A 3 -14.10 9.15 75.00
C THR A 3 -14.78 8.19 73.99
N SER A 4 -14.11 7.45 73.09
CA SER A 4 -12.69 7.13 72.88
C SER A 4 -12.48 6.49 71.49
N SER A 5 -11.22 6.54 71.07
CA SER A 5 -10.47 6.02 69.91
C SER A 5 -10.62 4.54 69.48
N ARG A 6 -10.58 4.33 68.15
CA ARG A 6 -9.62 3.60 67.27
C ARG A 6 -9.00 2.23 67.68
N GLN A 7 -8.86 1.39 66.63
CA GLN A 7 -8.04 0.16 66.40
C GLN A 7 -8.63 -1.16 66.91
N ASP A 8 -8.39 -2.34 66.35
CA ASP A 8 -7.91 -2.94 65.07
C ASP A 8 -8.00 -4.46 65.35
N GLY A 9 -8.27 -5.31 64.35
CA GLY A 9 -8.21 -6.78 64.49
C GLY A 9 -9.28 -7.47 63.64
N LEU A 10 -8.97 -7.86 62.41
CA LEU A 10 -8.54 -9.21 62.03
C LEU A 10 -9.60 -10.27 62.36
N ASP A 11 -10.45 -10.57 61.38
CA ASP A 11 -10.78 -11.95 61.04
C ASP A 11 -10.93 -12.08 59.52
N THR A 12 -10.05 -12.91 58.99
CA THR A 12 -9.93 -13.40 57.62
C THR A 12 -11.02 -14.41 57.31
N GLU A 13 -11.70 -14.29 56.17
CA GLU A 13 -12.15 -15.47 55.41
C GLU A 13 -12.45 -15.14 53.94
N HIS A 14 -11.51 -15.55 53.09
CA HIS A 14 -11.64 -16.14 51.76
C HIS A 14 -12.82 -15.74 50.87
N LEU A 15 -12.57 -14.82 49.94
CA LEU A 15 -13.23 -14.83 48.63
C LEU A 15 -12.21 -15.07 47.52
N ASN A 16 -12.50 -16.15 46.81
CA ASN A 16 -11.72 -16.88 45.85
C ASN A 16 -11.34 -16.03 44.63
N GLN A 17 -10.10 -16.22 44.17
CA GLN A 17 -9.56 -15.64 42.94
C GLN A 17 -10.36 -16.13 41.73
N SER A 18 -10.91 -15.20 40.96
CA SER A 18 -11.03 -15.38 39.51
C SER A 18 -10.07 -14.40 38.86
N SER A 19 -8.99 -14.94 38.31
CA SER A 19 -7.97 -14.25 37.53
C SER A 19 -8.58 -13.59 36.29
N GLY A 20 -9.07 -12.36 36.44
CA GLY A 20 -9.38 -11.48 35.33
C GLY A 20 -8.08 -10.92 34.77
N VAL A 21 -7.61 -11.49 33.67
CA VAL A 21 -6.53 -10.92 32.87
C VAL A 21 -7.08 -9.62 32.26
N GLY A 22 -6.89 -8.52 32.98
CA GLY A 22 -7.12 -7.18 32.44
C GLY A 22 -6.14 -6.95 31.30
N TRP A 23 -6.65 -6.63 30.11
CA TRP A 23 -5.82 -6.20 28.99
C TRP A 23 -5.24 -4.82 29.30
N THR A 24 -4.07 -4.79 29.92
CA THR A 24 -3.30 -3.56 30.05
C THR A 24 -2.67 -3.27 28.68
N TYR A 25 -3.06 -2.16 28.06
CA TYR A 25 -2.40 -1.64 26.86
C TYR A 25 -0.92 -1.41 27.18
N GLN A 26 -0.05 -2.32 26.74
CA GLN A 26 1.38 -2.04 26.62
C GLN A 26 1.58 -1.41 25.25
N GLU A 27 1.80 -0.09 25.25
CA GLU A 27 2.28 0.61 24.07
C GLU A 27 3.55 -0.11 23.59
N ALA A 28 3.55 -0.64 22.37
CA ALA A 28 4.73 -1.24 21.78
C ALA A 28 5.80 -0.15 21.70
N LEU A 29 6.73 -0.18 22.67
CA LEU A 29 7.84 0.75 22.74
C LEU A 29 8.62 0.60 21.43
N SER A 30 8.45 1.57 20.53
CA SER A 30 9.37 1.74 19.42
C SER A 30 10.78 1.84 20.00
N PRO A 31 11.77 1.12 19.44
CA PRO A 31 13.13 1.17 19.95
C PRO A 31 13.58 2.63 20.13
N THR A 32 14.13 2.92 21.30
CA THR A 32 14.64 4.26 21.64
C THR A 32 15.69 4.67 20.61
N PRO A 33 15.59 5.88 20.02
CA PRO A 33 16.54 6.29 19.00
C PRO A 33 17.91 6.52 19.62
N SER A 34 18.93 5.79 19.16
CA SER A 34 20.31 6.25 19.28
C SER A 34 20.46 7.50 18.41
N LEU A 35 20.90 8.60 19.03
CA LEU A 35 21.22 9.87 18.37
C LEU A 35 22.66 9.82 17.80
N ASP A 36 23.05 8.67 17.25
CA ASP A 36 24.38 8.51 16.69
C ASP A 36 24.33 8.90 15.21
N ALA A 37 25.21 9.83 14.81
CA ALA A 37 25.42 10.24 13.42
C ALA A 37 25.71 9.04 12.49
N GLU A 38 26.12 7.91 13.07
CA GLU A 38 26.32 6.61 12.43
C GLU A 38 25.06 6.05 11.76
N ASP A 39 23.83 6.50 12.07
CA ASP A 39 22.59 5.99 11.45
C ASP A 39 21.79 7.01 10.64
N ASP A 40 22.46 8.06 10.15
CA ASP A 40 21.84 9.01 9.23
C ASP A 40 21.65 8.37 7.83
N ILE A 41 20.41 7.97 7.53
CA ILE A 41 20.09 7.32 6.26
C ILE A 41 20.28 8.26 5.09
N PHE A 42 20.14 9.58 5.28
CA PHE A 42 20.32 10.53 4.19
C PHE A 42 21.77 10.51 3.73
N LEU A 43 22.71 10.59 4.66
CA LEU A 43 24.14 10.50 4.36
C LEU A 43 24.51 9.13 3.76
N LYS A 44 24.02 8.03 4.33
CA LYS A 44 24.26 6.66 3.81
C LYS A 44 23.70 6.46 2.40
N SER A 45 22.56 7.08 2.11
CA SER A 45 21.92 7.11 0.80
C SER A 45 22.56 8.13 -0.16
N GLY A 46 23.64 8.81 0.23
CA GLY A 46 24.34 9.78 -0.62
C GLY A 46 23.63 11.13 -0.78
N ILE A 47 22.66 11.43 0.07
CA ILE A 47 21.95 12.71 0.07
C ILE A 47 22.78 13.76 0.83
N THR A 48 23.24 14.76 0.10
CA THR A 48 24.01 15.87 0.67
C THR A 48 23.11 16.97 1.26
N PRO A 49 23.61 17.79 2.19
CA PRO A 49 22.87 18.95 2.69
C PRO A 49 22.45 19.93 1.58
N GLU A 50 23.28 20.08 0.54
CA GLU A 50 22.95 20.91 -0.62
C GLU A 50 21.73 20.38 -1.38
N MET A 51 21.62 19.06 -1.54
CA MET A 51 20.45 18.44 -2.17
C MET A 51 19.17 18.69 -1.37
N ILE A 52 19.27 18.67 -0.03
CA ILE A 52 18.15 18.99 0.87
C ILE A 52 17.75 20.46 0.75
N LEU A 53 18.70 21.38 0.63
CA LEU A 53 18.38 22.80 0.41
C LEU A 53 17.75 23.03 -0.96
N GLN A 54 18.26 22.35 -1.99
CA GLN A 54 17.70 22.44 -3.35
C GLN A 54 16.30 21.85 -3.44
N SER A 55 15.97 20.81 -2.68
CA SER A 55 14.63 20.20 -2.70
C SER A 55 13.54 21.14 -2.21
N GLN A 56 13.88 22.14 -1.39
CA GLN A 56 12.92 23.19 -0.96
C GLN A 56 12.52 24.14 -2.10
N ARG A 57 13.28 24.15 -3.20
CA ARG A 57 13.05 25.03 -4.37
C ARG A 57 12.72 24.24 -5.63
N ASN A 58 13.00 22.93 -5.66
CA ASN A 58 12.94 22.10 -6.86
C ASN A 58 12.32 20.73 -6.56
N ASP A 59 11.19 20.46 -7.19
CA ASP A 59 10.47 19.19 -7.10
C ASP A 59 11.32 18.01 -7.58
N VAL A 60 12.23 18.20 -8.55
CA VAL A 60 13.11 17.13 -9.06
C VAL A 60 14.11 16.69 -7.98
N SER A 61 14.69 17.64 -7.25
CA SER A 61 15.59 17.34 -6.14
C SER A 61 14.84 16.64 -5.01
N MET A 62 13.58 17.05 -4.75
CA MET A 62 12.72 16.39 -3.77
C MET A 62 12.38 14.95 -4.18
N GLN A 63 12.02 14.74 -5.45
CA GLN A 63 11.77 13.41 -6.02
C GLN A 63 12.98 12.49 -5.88
N HIS A 64 14.17 13.01 -6.18
CA HIS A 64 15.39 12.25 -6.03
C HIS A 64 15.62 11.83 -4.58
N ILE A 65 15.49 12.75 -3.60
CA ILE A 65 15.59 12.42 -2.18
C ILE A 65 14.59 11.33 -1.80
N TYR A 66 13.33 11.45 -2.21
CA TYR A 66 12.33 10.42 -1.91
C TYR A 66 12.68 9.06 -2.52
N SER A 67 13.11 9.02 -3.79
CA SER A 67 13.48 7.76 -4.46
C SER A 67 14.65 7.05 -3.77
N THR A 68 15.60 7.81 -3.20
CA THR A 68 16.80 7.23 -2.60
C THR A 68 16.63 6.90 -1.12
N VAL A 69 15.81 7.68 -0.39
CA VAL A 69 15.61 7.50 1.06
C VAL A 69 14.44 6.57 1.36
N PHE A 70 13.37 6.63 0.57
CA PHE A 70 12.14 5.84 0.82
C PHE A 70 12.19 4.50 0.08
N THR A 71 13.15 3.66 0.47
CA THR A 71 13.37 2.32 -0.11
C THR A 71 12.99 1.22 0.87
N LYS A 72 12.68 0.03 0.35
CA LYS A 72 12.41 -1.17 1.17
C LYS A 72 13.51 -1.44 2.18
N GLU A 73 14.75 -1.37 1.73
CA GLU A 73 15.94 -1.61 2.56
C GLU A 73 16.03 -0.63 3.72
N ASN A 74 15.85 0.67 3.44
CA ASN A 74 15.88 1.70 4.47
C ASN A 74 14.72 1.53 5.46
N ILE A 75 13.53 1.17 4.97
CA ILE A 75 12.34 0.91 5.80
C ILE A 75 12.55 -0.31 6.69
N GLN A 76 13.13 -1.40 6.17
CA GLN A 76 13.44 -2.61 6.94
C GLN A 76 14.53 -2.34 7.99
N LYS A 77 15.54 -1.54 7.64
CA LYS A 77 16.68 -1.25 8.52
C LYS A 77 16.33 -0.31 9.68
N LEU A 78 15.60 0.78 9.40
CA LEU A 78 15.27 1.80 10.41
C LEU A 78 13.90 1.59 11.06
N GLY A 79 12.99 0.90 10.38
CA GLY A 79 11.57 0.92 10.68
C GLY A 79 10.91 2.20 10.16
N PHE A 80 9.70 2.06 9.63
CA PHE A 80 8.95 3.16 9.01
C PHE A 80 8.84 4.40 9.91
N ARG A 81 8.53 4.22 11.20
CA ARG A 81 8.38 5.34 12.15
C ARG A 81 9.65 6.18 12.29
N ASN A 82 10.80 5.53 12.43
CA ASN A 82 12.09 6.22 12.57
C ASN A 82 12.53 6.85 11.26
N LEU A 83 12.27 6.20 10.13
CA LEU A 83 12.51 6.77 8.80
C LEU A 83 11.73 8.09 8.62
N ILE A 84 10.42 8.08 8.90
CA ILE A 84 9.59 9.30 8.82
C ILE A 84 10.09 10.37 9.81
N LYS A 85 10.54 9.98 11.00
CA LYS A 85 11.12 10.90 11.99
C LYS A 85 12.39 11.57 11.47
N GLN A 86 13.30 10.82 10.84
CA GLN A 86 14.51 11.37 10.22
C GLN A 86 14.17 12.27 9.01
N ILE A 87 13.23 11.86 8.16
CA ILE A 87 12.75 12.68 7.03
C ILE A 87 12.24 14.03 7.53
N ARG A 88 11.40 14.05 8.56
CA ARG A 88 10.88 15.29 9.16
C ARG A 88 11.97 16.12 9.83
N SER A 89 12.96 15.50 10.48
CA SER A 89 14.04 16.26 11.12
C SER A 89 14.98 16.92 10.11
N LYS A 90 15.22 16.27 8.96
CA LYS A 90 16.15 16.73 7.91
C LYS A 90 15.50 17.68 6.90
N LEU A 91 14.26 17.42 6.49
CA LEU A 91 13.56 18.24 5.49
C LEU A 91 12.76 19.39 6.11
N GLY A 92 12.47 19.31 7.42
CA GLY A 92 11.77 20.34 8.18
C GLY A 92 10.50 19.84 8.87
N LYS A 93 10.19 20.39 10.05
CA LYS A 93 8.98 20.03 10.83
C LYS A 93 7.67 20.38 10.11
N THR A 94 7.71 21.34 9.18
CA THR A 94 6.58 21.79 8.34
C THR A 94 6.49 21.01 7.03
N THR A 95 7.48 20.18 6.70
CA THR A 95 7.42 19.32 5.53
C THR A 95 6.31 18.32 5.74
N GLN A 96 5.32 18.33 4.85
CA GLN A 96 4.31 17.29 4.86
C GLN A 96 5.03 15.95 4.77
N VAL A 97 4.63 15.00 5.64
CA VAL A 97 5.02 13.58 5.52
C VAL A 97 4.92 13.20 4.05
N PRO A 98 5.80 12.36 3.47
CA PRO A 98 5.61 11.85 2.12
C PRO A 98 4.17 11.41 1.91
N THR A 99 3.37 12.28 1.31
CA THR A 99 2.02 12.00 0.92
C THR A 99 2.09 11.76 -0.57
N CYS A 100 1.71 10.57 -0.98
CA CYS A 100 1.88 10.15 -2.36
C CYS A 100 0.73 10.70 -3.21
N GLU A 101 1.01 11.70 -4.05
CA GLU A 101 0.15 12.06 -5.16
C GLU A 101 0.37 11.07 -6.31
N ILE A 102 -0.71 10.42 -6.76
CA ILE A 102 -0.64 9.46 -7.86
C ILE A 102 -1.20 10.12 -9.11
N ARG A 103 -0.42 10.16 -10.19
CA ARG A 103 -0.86 10.70 -11.49
C ARG A 103 -0.89 9.59 -12.51
N VAL A 104 -2.03 9.45 -13.19
CA VAL A 104 -2.26 8.51 -14.28
C VAL A 104 -2.44 9.31 -15.56
N LYS A 105 -1.67 8.97 -16.59
CA LYS A 105 -1.75 9.62 -17.91
C LYS A 105 -1.84 8.59 -19.02
N ASN A 106 -2.89 8.69 -19.83
CA ASN A 106 -3.15 7.91 -21.04
C ASN A 106 -2.93 6.41 -20.83
N VAL A 107 -3.42 5.86 -19.72
CA VAL A 107 -3.26 4.43 -19.44
C VAL A 107 -4.29 3.62 -20.23
N ASP A 108 -3.77 2.75 -21.09
CA ASP A 108 -4.52 1.67 -21.72
C ASP A 108 -4.06 0.33 -21.15
N TYR A 109 -5.01 -0.58 -21.01
CA TYR A 109 -4.72 -1.98 -20.74
C TYR A 109 -5.57 -2.85 -21.64
N THR A 110 -4.93 -3.65 -22.48
CA THR A 110 -5.57 -4.54 -23.44
C THR A 110 -5.26 -6.00 -23.12
N ALA A 111 -6.25 -6.86 -23.37
CA ALA A 111 -6.10 -8.30 -23.29
C ALA A 111 -6.70 -8.96 -24.53
N PRO A 112 -6.20 -10.13 -24.96
CA PRO A 112 -6.86 -10.90 -26.00
C PRO A 112 -8.28 -11.27 -25.54
N ASN A 113 -9.23 -11.29 -26.47
CA ASN A 113 -10.56 -11.82 -26.20
C ASN A 113 -10.46 -13.32 -25.91
N SER A 114 -10.39 -13.71 -24.63
CA SER A 114 -10.77 -15.06 -24.24
C SER A 114 -12.28 -15.15 -24.41
N ILE A 115 -12.73 -15.85 -25.45
CA ILE A 115 -14.12 -16.26 -25.62
C ILE A 115 -14.44 -17.22 -24.46
N SER A 116 -14.79 -16.67 -23.31
CA SER A 116 -15.18 -17.43 -22.13
C SER A 116 -16.20 -16.63 -21.33
N ASP A 117 -17.30 -16.29 -22.00
CA ASP A 117 -18.63 -16.15 -21.38
C ASP A 117 -19.67 -15.95 -22.49
N SER A 118 -20.01 -17.06 -23.15
CA SER A 118 -21.35 -17.30 -23.65
C SER A 118 -21.48 -18.80 -23.96
N GLN A 119 -22.05 -19.55 -23.02
CA GLN A 119 -22.68 -20.84 -23.30
C GLN A 119 -23.97 -20.63 -24.12
N ILE A 120 -23.84 -20.01 -25.29
CA ILE A 120 -24.84 -20.12 -26.35
C ILE A 120 -24.05 -20.39 -27.62
N GLU A 121 -23.81 -21.67 -27.88
CA GLU A 121 -23.47 -22.15 -29.22
C GLU A 121 -24.62 -21.75 -30.14
N THR A 122 -24.46 -20.62 -30.83
CA THR A 122 -25.37 -20.21 -31.88
C THR A 122 -25.26 -21.29 -32.96
N LEU A 123 -26.34 -22.06 -33.15
CA LEU A 123 -26.53 -23.14 -34.14
C LEU A 123 -26.31 -22.71 -35.62
N ALA A 124 -25.74 -21.53 -35.88
CA ALA A 124 -25.38 -21.04 -37.20
C ALA A 124 -24.13 -21.72 -37.79
N SER A 125 -23.36 -22.46 -36.99
CA SER A 125 -22.17 -23.19 -37.46
C SER A 125 -22.49 -24.43 -38.30
N ALA A 126 -23.77 -24.82 -38.41
CA ALA A 126 -24.22 -25.94 -39.25
C ALA A 126 -24.27 -25.62 -40.77
N PHE A 127 -24.17 -24.35 -41.17
CA PHE A 127 -24.05 -23.94 -42.57
C PHE A 127 -22.63 -23.42 -42.88
N ARG A 128 -21.63 -24.30 -42.79
CA ARG A 128 -20.27 -24.00 -43.25
C ARG A 128 -20.22 -24.00 -44.79
N LEU A 129 -20.28 -22.82 -45.39
CA LEU A 129 -19.74 -22.57 -46.73
C LEU A 129 -18.21 -22.73 -46.71
N PRO A 130 -17.59 -23.34 -47.74
CA PRO A 130 -16.14 -23.50 -47.80
C PRO A 130 -15.52 -22.16 -48.24
N SER A 131 -15.16 -21.32 -47.29
CA SER A 131 -14.37 -20.12 -47.55
C SER A 131 -12.95 -20.33 -47.05
N TRP A 132 -12.01 -20.17 -47.98
CA TRP A 132 -10.57 -20.27 -47.79
C TRP A 132 -10.08 -19.56 -46.54
N VAL A 133 -9.17 -20.24 -45.84
CA VAL A 133 -8.67 -19.97 -44.48
C VAL A 133 -8.09 -18.55 -44.38
N GLY A 134 -8.93 -17.61 -43.95
CA GLY A 134 -8.50 -16.33 -43.41
C GLY A 134 -7.94 -16.54 -42.01
N SER A 135 -6.74 -16.00 -41.77
CA SER A 135 -6.10 -15.97 -40.45
C SER A 135 -7.09 -15.44 -39.40
N GLN A 136 -7.42 -16.26 -38.40
CA GLN A 136 -8.25 -15.87 -37.25
C GLN A 136 -7.51 -14.74 -36.51
N LYS A 137 -7.89 -13.49 -36.80
CA LYS A 137 -7.34 -12.31 -36.13
C LYS A 137 -7.80 -12.37 -34.68
N GLN A 138 -6.87 -12.53 -33.74
CA GLN A 138 -7.20 -12.42 -32.32
C GLN A 138 -7.64 -10.97 -32.05
N ASP A 139 -8.93 -10.77 -31.81
CA ASP A 139 -9.45 -9.46 -31.42
C ASP A 139 -8.99 -9.14 -29.99
N THR A 140 -8.35 -7.98 -29.83
CA THR A 140 -7.93 -7.44 -28.54
C THR A 140 -9.03 -6.56 -27.96
N LYS A 141 -9.28 -6.69 -26.66
CA LYS A 141 -10.25 -5.88 -25.92
C LYS A 141 -9.55 -4.96 -24.93
N TYR A 142 -10.04 -3.74 -24.86
CA TYR A 142 -9.64 -2.79 -23.83
C TYR A 142 -10.31 -3.15 -22.49
N ILE A 143 -9.49 -3.43 -21.49
CA ILE A 143 -9.90 -3.52 -20.09
C ILE A 143 -9.86 -2.14 -19.44
N LEU A 144 -8.81 -1.36 -19.72
CA LEU A 144 -8.73 0.07 -19.42
C LEU A 144 -8.47 0.83 -20.72
N LYS A 145 -9.13 1.98 -20.90
CA LYS A 145 -9.01 2.79 -22.11
C LYS A 145 -8.87 4.27 -21.76
N ASN A 146 -7.74 4.85 -22.12
CA ASN A 146 -7.38 6.25 -22.00
C ASN A 146 -7.63 6.83 -20.60
N VAL A 147 -7.22 6.10 -19.56
CA VAL A 147 -7.42 6.53 -18.18
C VAL A 147 -6.47 7.67 -17.85
N ASN A 148 -7.04 8.79 -17.41
CA ASN A 148 -6.32 9.97 -16.95
C ASN A 148 -6.90 10.40 -15.59
N ALA A 149 -6.06 10.48 -14.56
CA ALA A 149 -6.51 10.77 -13.19
C ALA A 149 -5.39 11.35 -12.32
N ILE A 150 -5.77 12.09 -11.28
CA ILE A 150 -4.86 12.57 -10.23
C ILE A 150 -5.50 12.23 -8.88
N PHE A 151 -4.80 11.44 -8.06
CA PHE A 151 -5.20 11.11 -6.70
C PHE A 151 -4.37 11.95 -5.74
N LYS A 152 -5.02 12.88 -5.05
CA LYS A 152 -4.34 13.81 -4.16
C LYS A 152 -4.16 13.22 -2.76
N PRO A 153 -3.02 13.48 -2.10
CA PRO A 153 -2.83 13.32 -0.67
C PRO A 153 -4.04 13.71 0.18
N GLY A 154 -4.33 12.91 1.22
CA GLY A 154 -5.34 13.25 2.23
C GLY A 154 -6.78 13.23 1.72
N THR A 155 -7.02 12.69 0.52
CA THR A 155 -8.37 12.56 -0.03
C THR A 155 -8.78 11.10 -0.16
N MET A 156 -10.09 10.85 -0.11
CA MET A 156 -10.68 9.56 -0.41
C MET A 156 -11.35 9.64 -1.79
N THR A 157 -10.94 8.76 -2.70
CA THR A 157 -11.51 8.68 -4.05
C THR A 157 -12.36 7.44 -4.18
N LEU A 158 -13.63 7.60 -4.55
CA LEU A 158 -14.56 6.52 -4.82
C LEU A 158 -14.62 6.22 -6.33
N VAL A 159 -14.28 4.99 -6.73
CA VAL A 159 -14.34 4.53 -8.12
C VAL A 159 -15.60 3.68 -8.32
N LEU A 160 -16.57 4.19 -9.09
CA LEU A 160 -17.84 3.52 -9.39
C LEU A 160 -17.94 3.11 -10.86
N GLY A 161 -18.70 2.05 -11.12
CA GLY A 161 -18.98 1.57 -12.47
C GLY A 161 -19.59 0.17 -12.44
N PRO A 162 -20.18 -0.30 -13.55
CA PRO A 162 -20.83 -1.61 -13.63
C PRO A 162 -19.81 -2.76 -13.45
N PRO A 163 -20.27 -3.99 -13.13
CA PRO A 163 -19.40 -5.17 -13.14
C PRO A 163 -18.62 -5.31 -14.47
N GLY A 164 -17.36 -5.73 -14.40
CA GLY A 164 -16.53 -5.92 -15.59
C GLY A 164 -15.92 -4.64 -16.22
N CYS A 165 -16.18 -3.44 -15.70
CA CYS A 165 -15.65 -2.19 -16.28
C CYS A 165 -14.19 -1.86 -15.93
N GLY A 166 -13.45 -2.79 -15.29
CA GLY A 166 -12.02 -2.61 -15.01
C GLY A 166 -11.66 -1.91 -13.69
N LYS A 167 -12.59 -1.70 -12.74
CA LYS A 167 -12.29 -1.06 -11.43
C LYS A 167 -11.17 -1.77 -10.67
N THR A 168 -11.33 -3.07 -10.46
CA THR A 168 -10.34 -3.91 -9.77
C THR A 168 -9.00 -3.87 -10.49
N THR A 169 -9.02 -3.86 -11.83
CA THR A 169 -7.83 -3.78 -12.66
C THR A 169 -7.11 -2.44 -12.51
N LEU A 170 -7.86 -1.34 -12.50
CA LEU A 170 -7.33 0.00 -12.23
C LEU A 170 -6.67 0.05 -10.84
N LEU A 171 -7.35 -0.43 -9.80
CA LEU A 171 -6.79 -0.43 -8.43
C LEU A 171 -5.54 -1.29 -8.31
N LYS A 172 -5.51 -2.48 -8.94
CA LYS A 172 -4.31 -3.33 -8.99
C LYS A 172 -3.17 -2.66 -9.74
N HIS A 173 -3.47 -1.93 -10.82
CA HIS A 173 -2.47 -1.17 -11.57
C HIS A 173 -1.85 -0.05 -10.72
N LEU A 174 -2.68 0.71 -9.99
CA LEU A 174 -2.24 1.76 -9.06
C LEU A 174 -1.49 1.22 -7.84
N ALA A 175 -1.71 -0.04 -7.46
CA ALA A 175 -0.96 -0.68 -6.38
C ALA A 175 0.32 -1.38 -6.88
N GLY A 176 0.60 -1.36 -8.19
CA GLY A 176 1.78 -2.02 -8.77
C GLY A 176 1.72 -3.55 -8.77
N ILE A 177 0.56 -4.15 -8.50
CA ILE A 177 0.35 -5.61 -8.43
C ILE A 177 -0.45 -6.17 -9.62
N LEU A 178 -0.60 -5.37 -10.69
CA LEU A 178 -1.22 -5.86 -11.92
C LEU A 178 -0.26 -6.80 -12.64
N HIS A 179 -0.58 -8.09 -12.64
CA HIS A 179 0.18 -9.10 -13.38
C HIS A 179 -0.29 -9.17 -14.83
N VAL A 180 0.53 -8.69 -15.74
CA VAL A 180 0.33 -8.79 -17.20
C VAL A 180 0.81 -10.16 -17.67
N LYS A 181 -0.02 -10.89 -18.41
CA LYS A 181 0.25 -12.26 -18.87
C LYS A 181 0.11 -12.39 -20.38
N GLY A 182 0.95 -13.24 -20.99
CA GLY A 182 0.81 -13.65 -22.39
C GLY A 182 0.79 -12.47 -23.36
N ASN A 183 -0.34 -12.30 -24.07
CA ASN A 183 -0.54 -11.27 -25.10
C ASN A 183 -1.22 -9.98 -24.57
N GLU A 184 -1.29 -9.80 -23.25
CA GLU A 184 -1.81 -8.57 -22.63
C GLU A 184 -0.78 -7.42 -22.77
N GLN A 185 -1.26 -6.18 -22.91
CA GLN A 185 -0.40 -5.01 -23.01
C GLN A 185 -0.91 -3.85 -22.16
N VAL A 186 0.00 -3.24 -21.40
CA VAL A 186 -0.25 -2.00 -20.65
C VAL A 186 0.57 -0.88 -21.30
N SER A 187 -0.06 0.27 -21.55
CA SER A 187 0.61 1.48 -22.04
C SER A 187 0.23 2.69 -21.18
N GLY A 188 0.87 3.83 -21.43
CA GLY A 188 0.70 5.04 -20.64
C GLY A 188 1.68 5.14 -19.46
N SER A 189 1.38 5.99 -18.50
CA SER A 189 2.24 6.20 -17.33
C SER A 189 1.47 6.42 -16.05
N VAL A 190 2.00 5.86 -14.97
CA VAL A 190 1.60 6.19 -13.60
C VAL A 190 2.84 6.72 -12.89
N THR A 191 2.68 7.82 -12.17
CA THR A 191 3.75 8.39 -11.31
C THR A 191 3.24 8.63 -9.91
N TYR A 192 4.17 8.59 -8.96
CA TYR A 192 3.95 8.66 -7.51
C TYR A 192 4.87 9.77 -7.00
N ASN A 193 4.30 10.93 -6.69
CA ASN A 193 5.04 12.18 -6.47
C ASN A 193 6.00 12.53 -7.63
N GLY A 194 5.67 12.14 -8.85
CA GLY A 194 6.53 12.35 -10.03
C GLY A 194 7.54 11.23 -10.30
N CYS A 195 7.78 10.33 -9.34
CA CYS A 195 8.62 9.16 -9.53
C CYS A 195 7.86 8.05 -10.27
N LYS A 196 8.57 7.30 -11.14
CA LYS A 196 8.03 6.11 -11.79
C LYS A 196 7.98 4.92 -10.81
N PRO A 197 7.07 3.94 -11.00
CA PRO A 197 7.04 2.68 -10.26
C PRO A 197 8.40 2.02 -10.02
N SER A 198 9.29 2.07 -11.02
CA SER A 198 10.61 1.43 -10.97
C SER A 198 11.64 2.18 -10.12
N GLN A 199 11.35 3.41 -9.70
CA GLN A 199 12.27 4.29 -8.96
C GLN A 199 11.95 4.33 -7.46
N ILE A 200 10.86 3.72 -7.04
CA ILE A 200 10.38 3.75 -5.66
C ILE A 200 9.97 2.35 -5.24
N ASP A 201 10.03 2.07 -3.94
CA ASP A 201 9.42 0.86 -3.42
C ASP A 201 7.90 1.04 -3.29
N LEU A 202 7.18 0.68 -4.35
CA LEU A 202 5.71 0.77 -4.36
C LEU A 202 5.06 -0.09 -3.28
N SER A 203 5.66 -1.22 -2.91
CA SER A 203 5.08 -2.11 -1.89
C SER A 203 5.05 -1.46 -0.50
N SER A 204 5.97 -0.52 -0.24
CA SER A 204 5.98 0.29 0.97
C SER A 204 5.10 1.53 0.90
N LEU A 205 4.65 1.94 -0.28
CA LEU A 205 3.84 3.15 -0.50
C LEU A 205 2.35 2.85 -0.72
N ALA A 206 2.03 1.70 -1.30
CA ALA A 206 0.67 1.31 -1.66
C ALA A 206 0.36 -0.07 -1.10
N ALA A 207 -0.77 -0.18 -0.41
CA ALA A 207 -1.35 -1.44 0.02
C ALA A 207 -2.65 -1.68 -0.75
N TYR A 208 -2.86 -2.91 -1.19
CA TYR A 208 -4.10 -3.34 -1.85
C TYR A 208 -4.83 -4.35 -0.97
N VAL A 209 -6.05 -4.00 -0.57
CA VAL A 209 -6.95 -4.89 0.17
C VAL A 209 -7.85 -5.61 -0.83
N GLN A 210 -7.91 -6.93 -0.74
CA GLN A 210 -8.72 -7.75 -1.65
C GLN A 210 -10.21 -7.66 -1.32
N GLN A 211 -11.06 -8.08 -2.24
CA GLN A 211 -12.51 -8.12 -2.02
C GLN A 211 -12.91 -9.18 -0.97
N SER A 212 -12.12 -10.24 -0.86
CA SER A 212 -12.30 -11.35 0.07
C SER A 212 -11.07 -11.46 0.96
N ASP A 213 -11.29 -11.60 2.27
CA ASP A 213 -10.22 -11.87 3.23
C ASP A 213 -9.95 -13.36 3.34
N ASN A 214 -8.69 -13.75 3.22
CA ASN A 214 -8.26 -15.11 3.47
C ASN A 214 -7.54 -15.17 4.82
N HIS A 215 -8.26 -15.53 5.88
CA HIS A 215 -7.72 -15.68 7.23
C HIS A 215 -8.01 -17.08 7.77
N TYR A 216 -7.11 -17.61 8.59
CA TYR A 216 -7.32 -18.91 9.22
C TYR A 216 -8.35 -18.76 10.35
N PRO A 217 -9.49 -19.46 10.30
CA PRO A 217 -10.58 -19.27 11.26
C PRO A 217 -10.22 -19.75 12.68
N THR A 218 -9.14 -20.52 12.81
CA THR A 218 -8.66 -21.07 14.08
C THR A 218 -7.67 -20.16 14.80
N LEU A 219 -7.18 -19.09 14.16
CA LEU A 219 -6.23 -18.16 14.77
C LEU A 219 -6.98 -16.99 15.40
N THR A 220 -6.53 -16.57 16.58
CA THR A 220 -6.93 -15.28 17.16
C THR A 220 -6.41 -14.13 16.30
N VAL A 221 -6.98 -12.93 16.48
CA VAL A 221 -6.51 -11.72 15.79
C VAL A 221 -5.02 -11.48 16.06
N LYS A 222 -4.57 -11.64 17.31
CA LYS A 222 -3.17 -11.46 17.69
C LYS A 222 -2.25 -12.43 16.94
N GLU A 223 -2.58 -13.71 16.94
CA GLU A 223 -1.81 -14.73 16.22
C GLU A 223 -1.80 -14.45 14.71
N THR A 224 -2.93 -14.04 14.15
CA THR A 224 -3.03 -13.66 12.72
C THR A 224 -2.06 -12.51 12.39
N PHE A 225 -1.98 -11.49 13.24
CA PHE A 225 -1.03 -10.39 13.06
C PHE A 225 0.42 -10.86 13.21
N GLU A 226 0.73 -11.74 14.17
CA GLU A 226 2.07 -12.32 14.35
C GLU A 226 2.53 -13.13 13.12
N PHE A 227 1.61 -13.78 12.40
CA PHE A 227 1.91 -14.54 11.18
C PHE A 227 1.85 -13.73 9.86
N SER A 228 1.40 -12.48 9.90
CA SER A 228 1.13 -11.67 8.69
C SER A 228 2.35 -10.95 8.07
N HIS A 229 3.57 -11.44 8.35
CA HIS A 229 4.83 -10.76 8.01
C HIS A 229 5.40 -11.04 6.61
#